data_AF-A0A940UPS6-F1
#
_entry.id   AF-A0A940UPS6-F1
#
_cell.length_a   1.000
_cell.length_b   1.000
_cell.length_c   1.000
_cell.angle_alpha   90.00
_cell.angle_beta   90.00
_cell.angle_gamma   90.00
#
_symmetry.space_group_name_H-M   'P 1'
#
loop_
_entity.id
_entity.type
_entity.pdbx_description
1 polymer ?
#
loop_
_entity_poly.entity_id
_entity_poly.type
_entity_poly.pdbx_seq_one_letter_code
_entity_poly.pdbx_strand_id
1 'polypeptide(L)'
;MTGAPSYATDAAGKDHPSFRYGMTEEEIPDKKNRGEARQVLMGLLYHRGGMNGREIGEMPGIDYSTVSIARKRLSEKMERDGKLSGLFREVESRLIQE
;
A
#
# COMPACT_ATOMS: atom_id res chain seq x y z
N MET A 1 4.90 13.40 21.82
CA MET A 1 4.71 12.05 22.39
C MET A 1 4.59 11.08 21.22
N THR A 2 5.68 10.39 20.87
CA THR A 2 5.68 9.32 19.86
C THR A 2 5.15 8.05 20.54
N GLY A 3 3.87 7.74 20.35
CA GLY A 3 3.31 6.48 20.82
C GLY A 3 4.01 5.32 20.13
N ALA A 4 4.47 4.32 20.89
CA ALA A 4 5.05 3.11 20.32
C ALA A 4 4.06 2.48 19.32
N PRO A 5 4.53 1.94 18.19
CA PRO A 5 3.64 1.22 17.28
C PRO A 5 2.96 0.11 18.07
N SER A 6 1.63 0.04 17.98
CA SER A 6 0.89 -1.19 18.31
C SER A 6 1.47 -2.32 17.46
N TYR A 7 1.52 -3.56 17.93
CA TYR A 7 2.03 -4.71 17.16
C TYR A 7 0.92 -5.72 16.88
N ALA A 8 0.89 -6.27 15.66
CA ALA A 8 0.05 -7.37 15.24
C ALA A 8 0.95 -8.58 14.95
N THR A 9 0.55 -9.76 15.45
CA THR A 9 1.32 -10.99 15.32
C THR A 9 0.83 -11.78 14.11
N ASP A 10 1.74 -12.18 13.20
CA ASP A 10 1.39 -13.00 12.03
C ASP A 10 1.11 -14.47 12.40
N ALA A 11 0.66 -15.27 11.42
CA ALA A 11 0.38 -16.70 11.60
C ALA A 11 1.63 -17.54 11.97
N ALA A 12 2.84 -16.96 11.84
CA ALA A 12 4.11 -17.56 12.22
C ALA A 12 4.63 -17.04 13.59
N GLY A 13 3.85 -16.23 14.30
CA GLY A 13 4.19 -15.74 15.64
C GLY A 13 5.16 -14.55 15.67
N LYS A 14 5.38 -13.86 14.54
CA LYS A 14 6.26 -12.68 14.49
C LYS A 14 5.48 -11.40 14.73
N ASP A 15 6.03 -10.53 15.57
CA ASP A 15 5.45 -9.22 15.86
C ASP A 15 5.80 -8.22 14.78
N HIS A 16 4.78 -7.65 14.16
CA HIS A 16 4.92 -6.59 13.17
C HIS A 16 4.22 -5.33 13.68
N PRO A 17 4.72 -4.12 13.35
CA PRO A 17 3.96 -2.90 13.61
C PRO A 17 2.53 -3.09 13.05
N SER A 18 1.53 -2.66 13.80
CA SER A 18 0.11 -2.70 13.45
C SER A 18 -0.12 -1.79 12.26
N PHE A 19 0.23 -2.28 11.09
CA PHE A 19 -0.16 -1.73 9.82
C PHE A 19 -1.68 -1.81 9.76
N ARG A 20 -2.35 -0.74 9.34
CA ARG A 20 -3.82 -0.67 9.30
C ARG A 20 -4.49 -1.80 8.51
N TYR A 21 -3.75 -2.43 7.61
CA TYR A 21 -4.19 -3.58 6.84
C TYR A 21 -3.99 -4.94 7.54
N GLY A 22 -3.36 -4.97 8.73
CA GLY A 22 -2.99 -6.20 9.43
C GLY A 22 -2.05 -7.09 8.62
N MET A 23 -1.24 -6.49 7.75
CA MET A 23 -0.33 -7.16 6.83
C MET A 23 1.09 -6.68 7.04
N THR A 24 2.03 -7.59 6.83
CA THR A 24 3.48 -7.35 6.87
C THR A 24 3.98 -6.66 5.59
N GLU A 25 5.21 -6.15 5.64
CA GLU A 25 5.85 -5.50 4.47
C GLU A 25 6.07 -6.49 3.32
N GLU A 26 6.21 -7.78 3.61
CA GLU A 26 6.35 -8.85 2.61
C GLU A 26 5.00 -9.28 2.02
N GLU A 27 3.92 -9.25 2.81
CA GLU A 27 2.58 -9.67 2.38
C GLU A 27 1.87 -8.63 1.48
N ILE A 28 2.14 -7.34 1.70
CA ILE A 28 1.52 -6.26 0.90
C ILE A 28 1.90 -6.36 -0.59
N PRO A 29 3.18 -6.49 -0.98
CA PRO A 29 3.55 -6.60 -2.39
C PRO A 29 3.26 -7.97 -2.99
N ASP A 30 3.10 -9.06 -2.21
CA ASP A 30 2.93 -10.42 -2.74
C ASP A 30 1.83 -10.49 -3.83
N LYS A 31 2.13 -11.12 -4.97
CA LYS A 31 1.21 -11.25 -6.11
C LYS A 31 -0.11 -11.98 -5.81
N LYS A 32 -0.14 -12.80 -4.74
CA LYS A 32 -1.33 -13.47 -4.21
C LYS A 32 -2.23 -12.48 -3.47
N ASN A 33 -1.66 -11.44 -2.87
CA ASN A 33 -2.43 -10.33 -2.34
C ASN A 33 -3.04 -9.55 -3.51
N ARG A 34 -4.36 -9.45 -3.57
CA ARG A 34 -5.07 -8.65 -4.60
C ARG A 34 -5.98 -7.60 -3.96
N GLY A 35 -5.80 -7.37 -2.67
CA GLY A 35 -6.61 -6.49 -1.84
C GLY A 35 -6.23 -5.01 -1.95
N GLU A 36 -6.92 -4.21 -1.14
CA GLU A 36 -6.74 -2.74 -1.09
C GLU A 36 -5.32 -2.34 -0.69
N ALA A 37 -4.69 -3.06 0.24
CA ALA A 37 -3.33 -2.75 0.72
C ALA A 37 -2.31 -2.65 -0.43
N ARG A 38 -2.33 -3.63 -1.34
CA ARG A 38 -1.44 -3.65 -2.51
C ARG A 38 -1.79 -2.55 -3.52
N GLN A 39 -3.07 -2.23 -3.68
CA GLN A 39 -3.50 -1.14 -4.54
C GLN A 39 -2.97 0.20 -4.01
N VAL A 40 -3.08 0.43 -2.69
CA VAL A 40 -2.54 1.63 -2.02
C VAL A 40 -1.02 1.70 -2.17
N LEU A 41 -0.30 0.61 -1.94
CA LEU A 41 1.16 0.55 -2.16
C LEU A 41 1.52 0.97 -3.59
N MET A 42 0.87 0.38 -4.60
CA MET A 42 1.11 0.72 -6.01
C MET A 42 0.76 2.16 -6.35
N GLY A 43 -0.31 2.69 -5.76
CA GLY A 43 -0.68 4.09 -5.90
C GLY A 43 0.42 5.01 -5.36
N LEU A 44 0.93 4.74 -4.17
CA LEU A 44 1.98 5.54 -3.53
C LEU A 44 3.29 5.49 -4.31
N LEU A 45 3.75 4.30 -4.73
CA LEU A 45 4.96 4.15 -5.54
C LEU A 45 4.88 4.88 -6.88
N TYR A 46 3.70 4.89 -7.50
CA TYR A 46 3.49 5.63 -8.73
C TYR A 46 3.46 7.15 -8.52
N HIS A 47 2.67 7.62 -7.55
CA HIS A 47 2.43 9.05 -7.37
C HIS A 47 3.59 9.77 -6.66
N ARG A 48 4.31 9.08 -5.79
CA ARG A 48 5.39 9.65 -4.96
C ARG A 48 6.74 9.00 -5.15
N GLY A 49 6.76 7.68 -5.36
CA GLY A 49 8.00 6.98 -5.70
C GLY A 49 8.55 7.34 -7.08
N GLY A 50 7.79 8.06 -7.91
CA GLY A 50 8.18 8.41 -9.28
C GLY A 50 8.31 7.20 -10.21
N MET A 51 7.89 6.02 -9.74
CA MET A 51 8.05 4.77 -10.46
C MET A 51 6.98 4.66 -11.53
N ASN A 52 7.40 4.18 -12.70
CA ASN A 52 6.46 3.79 -13.73
C ASN A 52 5.85 2.40 -13.41
N GLY A 53 4.75 2.04 -14.06
CA GLY A 53 4.06 0.80 -13.74
C GLY A 53 4.86 -0.48 -14.05
N ARG A 54 5.91 -0.40 -14.89
CA ARG A 54 6.79 -1.55 -15.16
C ARG A 54 7.72 -1.76 -13.97
N GLU A 55 8.37 -0.71 -13.48
CA GLU A 55 9.23 -0.76 -12.28
C GLU A 55 8.44 -1.26 -11.06
N ILE A 56 7.21 -0.76 -10.89
CA ILE A 56 6.30 -1.23 -9.82
C ILE A 56 5.93 -2.70 -10.03
N GLY A 57 5.78 -3.14 -11.28
CA GLY A 57 5.44 -4.53 -11.62
C GLY A 57 6.59 -5.51 -11.38
N GLU A 58 7.83 -5.06 -11.54
CA GLU A 58 9.03 -5.89 -11.34
C GLU A 58 9.20 -6.33 -9.87
N MET A 59 8.86 -5.48 -8.89
CA MET A 59 9.05 -5.83 -7.47
C MET A 59 8.20 -7.03 -7.01
N PRO A 60 6.88 -7.09 -7.27
CA PRO A 60 6.05 -8.24 -6.91
C PRO A 60 6.00 -9.32 -8.01
N GLY A 61 6.71 -9.12 -9.14
CA GLY A 61 6.66 -10.00 -10.31
C GLY A 61 5.28 -10.06 -10.98
N ILE A 62 4.67 -8.90 -11.23
CA ILE A 62 3.37 -8.75 -11.91
C ILE A 62 3.50 -7.85 -13.14
N ASP A 63 2.57 -8.01 -14.09
CA ASP A 63 2.57 -7.19 -15.29
C ASP A 63 2.15 -5.73 -15.04
N TYR A 64 2.70 -4.83 -15.85
CA TYR A 64 2.30 -3.41 -15.93
C TYR A 64 0.78 -3.23 -16.03
N SER A 65 0.09 -4.08 -16.79
CA SER A 65 -1.38 -4.04 -16.93
C SER A 65 -2.10 -4.25 -15.59
N THR A 66 -1.55 -5.10 -14.72
CA THR A 66 -2.06 -5.33 -13.37
C THR A 66 -1.90 -4.09 -12.50
N VAL A 67 -0.75 -3.41 -12.60
CA VAL A 67 -0.49 -2.15 -11.89
C VAL A 67 -1.46 -1.06 -12.36
N SER A 68 -1.64 -0.92 -13.68
CA SER A 68 -2.57 0.06 -14.26
C SER A 68 -4.02 -0.14 -13.77
N ILE A 69 -4.50 -1.39 -13.78
CA ILE A 69 -5.85 -1.73 -13.29
C ILE A 69 -5.98 -1.46 -11.79
N ALA A 70 -4.98 -1.84 -10.99
CA ALA A 70 -4.98 -1.60 -9.54
C ALA A 70 -5.08 -0.11 -9.21
N ARG A 71 -4.31 0.73 -9.91
CA ARG A 71 -4.35 2.19 -9.75
C ARG A 71 -5.69 2.80 -10.14
N LYS A 72 -6.27 2.36 -11.27
CA LYS A 72 -7.59 2.81 -11.70
C LYS A 72 -8.65 2.49 -10.64
N ARG A 73 -8.67 1.25 -10.14
CA ARG A 73 -9.59 0.82 -9.09
C ARG A 73 -9.41 1.60 -7.79
N LEU A 74 -8.16 1.88 -7.40
CA LEU A 74 -7.88 2.71 -6.23
C LEU A 74 -8.45 4.12 -6.40
N SER A 75 -8.23 4.76 -7.55
CA SER A 75 -8.77 6.09 -7.84
C SER A 75 -10.30 6.12 -7.74
N GLU A 76 -10.98 5.21 -8.42
CA GLU A 76 -12.45 5.07 -8.36
C GLU A 76 -12.96 4.76 -6.95
N LYS A 77 -12.14 4.10 -6.12
CA LYS A 77 -12.50 3.82 -4.72
C LYS A 77 -12.32 5.05 -3.84
N MET A 78 -11.22 5.80 -4.00
CA MET A 78 -10.97 7.04 -3.26
C MET A 78 -11.99 8.15 -3.58
N GLU A 79 -12.56 8.16 -4.78
CA GLU A 79 -13.65 9.08 -5.15
C GLU A 79 -14.93 8.83 -4.33
N ARG A 80 -15.18 7.57 -3.96
CA ARG A 80 -16.41 7.14 -3.26
C ARG A 80 -16.20 6.97 -1.75
N ASP A 81 -14.98 6.68 -1.33
CA ASP A 81 -14.60 6.45 0.06
C ASP A 81 -13.67 7.55 0.57
N GLY A 82 -14.28 8.56 1.21
CA GLY A 82 -13.55 9.67 1.82
C GLY A 82 -12.59 9.24 2.93
N LYS A 83 -12.83 8.10 3.60
CA LYS A 83 -11.92 7.58 4.63
C LYS A 83 -10.66 7.00 3.98
N LEU A 84 -10.81 6.27 2.88
CA LEU A 84 -9.67 5.76 2.11
C LEU A 84 -8.86 6.90 1.50
N SER A 85 -9.53 7.91 0.93
CA SER A 85 -8.87 9.10 0.39
C SER A 85 -8.10 9.86 1.46
N GLY A 86 -8.71 10.08 2.63
CA GLY A 86 -8.05 10.70 3.77
C GLY A 86 -6.83 9.92 4.25
N LEU A 87 -6.93 8.58 4.32
CA LEU A 87 -5.78 7.72 4.64
C LEU A 87 -4.67 7.85 3.61
N PHE A 88 -4.99 7.74 2.33
CA PHE A 88 -4.00 7.80 1.28
C PHE A 88 -3.20 9.11 1.40
N ARG A 89 -3.89 10.23 1.63
CA ARG A 89 -3.28 11.54 1.89
C ARG A 89 -2.49 11.61 3.19
N GLU A 90 -2.93 10.94 4.26
CA GLU A 90 -2.21 10.88 5.54
C GLU A 90 -0.88 10.14 5.37
N VAL A 91 -0.90 8.97 4.75
CA VAL A 91 0.31 8.18 4.45
C VAL A 91 1.22 8.97 3.51
N GLU A 92 0.65 9.56 2.47
CA GLU A 92 1.37 10.44 1.55
C GLU A 92 2.04 11.62 2.27
N SER A 93 1.34 12.27 3.23
CA SER A 93 1.88 13.41 3.96
C SER A 93 3.04 13.04 4.87
N ARG A 94 3.04 11.82 5.44
CA ARG A 94 4.15 11.32 6.27
C ARG A 94 5.41 11.05 5.46
N LEU A 95 5.26 10.62 4.20
CA LEU A 95 6.39 10.36 3.29
C LEU A 95 7.08 11.65 2.79
N ILE A 96 6.44 12.82 2.93
CA ILE A 96 6.97 14.12 2.48
C ILE A 96 7.85 14.79 3.56
N GLN A 97 7.83 14.29 4.80
CA GLN A 97 8.54 14.91 5.93
C GLN A 97 9.98 14.40 6.16
N GLU A 98 10.58 13.70 5.18
CA GLU A 98 12.00 13.30 5.19
C GLU A 98 12.83 14.02 4.14
#